data_AF-A0A937VRF8-F1
#
_entry.id   AF-A0A937VRF8-F1
#
_cell.length_a   1.000
_cell.length_b   1.000
_cell.length_c   1.000
_cell.angle_alpha   90.00
_cell.angle_beta   90.00
_cell.angle_gamma   90.00
#
_symmetry.space_group_name_H-M   'P 1'
#
loop_
_entity.id
_entity.type
_entity.pdbx_description
1 polymer ?
#
loop_
_entity_poly.entity_id
_entity_poly.type
_entity_poly.pdbx_seq_one_letter_code
_entity_poly.pdbx_strand_id
1 'polypeptide(L)'
;MPSGNARSVKIRTPDGNVVVELYSAKRDGDRLVLDAKVLDAMRMDMVVAPDEVSRATRLLLPAVIRYVLFLPCLALKRLLCRPDK
;
A
#
# COMPACT_ATOMS: atom_id res chain seq x y z
N MET A 1 -4.24 -24.61 15.89
CA MET A 1 -5.57 -23.97 15.76
C MET A 1 -5.37 -22.47 15.54
N PRO A 2 -5.70 -21.87 14.39
CA PRO A 2 -5.80 -20.42 14.32
C PRO A 2 -7.23 -19.99 14.69
N SER A 3 -7.30 -19.23 15.76
CA SER A 3 -8.46 -18.59 16.34
C SER A 3 -8.86 -17.35 15.54
N GLY A 4 -10.17 -17.15 15.39
CA GLY A 4 -10.82 -15.84 15.53
C GLY A 4 -10.58 -14.82 14.42
N ASN A 5 -11.57 -14.71 13.51
CA ASN A 5 -12.09 -13.46 12.93
C ASN A 5 -11.17 -12.22 12.96
N ALA A 6 -10.02 -12.29 12.29
CA ALA A 6 -9.20 -11.13 11.96
C ALA A 6 -9.30 -10.94 10.44
N ARG A 7 -9.73 -9.76 10.00
CA ARG A 7 -9.86 -9.42 8.57
C ARG A 7 -8.50 -9.56 7.91
N SER A 8 -8.23 -10.68 7.24
CA SER A 8 -7.01 -10.86 6.44
C SER A 8 -7.10 -10.02 5.17
N VAL A 9 -6.02 -9.33 4.83
CA VAL A 9 -5.95 -8.52 3.61
C VAL A 9 -5.33 -9.39 2.52
N LYS A 10 -6.10 -9.68 1.48
CA LYS A 10 -5.65 -10.48 0.32
C LYS A 10 -5.34 -9.54 -0.84
N ILE A 11 -4.09 -9.55 -1.30
CA ILE A 11 -3.65 -8.86 -2.50
C ILE A 11 -3.68 -9.88 -3.64
N ARG A 12 -4.48 -9.59 -4.66
CA ARG A 12 -4.63 -10.45 -5.84
C ARG A 12 -4.01 -9.78 -7.06
N THR A 13 -3.41 -10.59 -7.93
CA THR A 13 -3.05 -10.19 -9.30
C THR A 13 -4.32 -10.04 -10.16
N PRO A 14 -4.26 -9.36 -11.32
CA PRO A 14 -5.39 -9.24 -12.24
C PRO A 14 -5.98 -10.59 -12.67
N ASP A 15 -5.14 -11.63 -12.70
CA ASP A 15 -5.54 -13.01 -13.00
C ASP A 15 -6.30 -13.71 -11.86
N GLY A 16 -6.57 -13.01 -10.75
CA GLY A 16 -7.30 -13.54 -9.59
C GLY A 16 -6.45 -14.35 -8.61
N ASN A 17 -5.17 -14.61 -8.93
CA ASN A 17 -4.23 -15.31 -8.05
C ASN A 17 -3.87 -14.46 -6.82
N VAL A 18 -3.80 -15.10 -5.65
CA VAL A 18 -3.39 -14.43 -4.41
C VAL A 18 -1.86 -14.37 -4.35
N VAL A 19 -1.32 -13.16 -4.40
CA VAL A 19 0.14 -12.93 -4.34
C VAL A 19 0.59 -12.85 -2.89
N VAL A 20 -0.17 -12.13 -2.06
CA VAL A 20 0.11 -11.90 -0.64
C VAL A 20 -1.18 -11.93 0.16
N GLU A 21 -1.21 -12.71 1.24
CA GLU A 21 -2.26 -12.66 2.26
C GLU A 21 -1.65 -12.24 3.60
N LEU A 22 -1.99 -11.05 4.08
CA LEU A 22 -1.60 -10.57 5.42
C LEU A 22 -2.58 -11.14 6.45
N TYR A 23 -2.07 -11.91 7.41
CA TYR A 23 -2.86 -12.46 8.51
C TYR A 23 -2.77 -11.62 9.78
N SER A 24 -1.59 -11.07 10.08
CA SER A 24 -1.36 -10.33 11.31
C SER A 24 -0.30 -9.26 11.12
N ALA A 25 -0.50 -8.13 11.77
CA ALA A 25 0.52 -7.11 11.96
C ALA A 25 0.76 -6.98 13.46
N LYS A 26 1.99 -7.20 13.91
CA LYS A 26 2.40 -7.01 15.30
C LYS A 26 3.56 -6.05 15.35
N ARG A 27 3.58 -5.19 16.36
CA ARG A 27 4.72 -4.35 16.65
C ARG A 27 5.58 -5.06 17.68
N ASP A 28 6.84 -5.30 17.33
CA ASP A 28 7.85 -5.84 18.23
C ASP A 28 8.93 -4.77 18.47
N GLY A 29 8.81 -4.08 19.61
CA GLY A 29 9.60 -2.89 19.92
C GLY A 29 9.45 -1.79 18.86
N ASP A 30 10.55 -1.53 18.14
CA ASP A 30 10.58 -0.52 17.08
C ASP A 30 10.27 -1.09 15.68
N ARG A 31 10.11 -2.41 15.55
CA ARG A 31 9.89 -3.08 14.26
C ARG A 31 8.44 -3.52 14.11
N LEU A 32 7.92 -3.47 12.89
CA LEU A 32 6.61 -4.01 12.57
C LEU A 32 6.79 -5.39 11.91
N VAL A 33 6.33 -6.45 12.56
CA VAL A 33 6.35 -7.81 12.06
C VAL A 33 5.01 -8.12 11.41
N LEU A 34 5.03 -8.39 10.11
CA LEU A 34 3.86 -8.77 9.32
C LEU A 34 3.92 -10.26 9.03
N ASP A 35 2.91 -11.00 9.48
CA ASP A 35 2.73 -12.41 9.14
C ASP A 35 1.97 -12.47 7.81
N ALA A 36 2.71 -12.71 6.73
CA ALA A 36 2.20 -12.71 5.38
C ALA A 36 2.43 -14.06 4.69
N LYS A 37 1.42 -14.56 3.98
CA LYS A 37 1.52 -15.74 3.12
C LYS A 37 1.71 -15.31 1.68
N VAL A 38 2.84 -15.68 1.13
CA VAL A 38 3.27 -15.38 -0.24
C VAL A 38 2.96 -16.59 -1.12
N LEU A 39 2.33 -16.33 -2.27
CA LEU A 39 2.06 -17.33 -3.33
C LEU A 39 1.35 -18.60 -2.85
N ASP A 40 0.48 -18.47 -1.84
CA ASP A 40 -0.26 -19.56 -1.20
C ASP A 40 0.58 -20.74 -0.65
N ALA A 41 1.90 -20.65 -0.70
CA ALA A 41 2.82 -21.74 -0.38
C ALA A 41 3.76 -21.42 0.80
N MET A 42 4.11 -20.15 1.03
CA MET A 42 5.14 -19.78 2.00
C MET A 42 4.66 -18.68 2.94
N ARG A 43 4.51 -18.99 4.23
CA ARG A 43 4.37 -17.96 5.28
C ARG A 43 5.75 -17.43 5.60
N MET A 44 5.90 -16.12 5.51
CA MET A 44 7.15 -15.45 5.84
C MET A 44 6.86 -14.28 6.77
N ASP A 45 7.66 -14.18 7.83
CA ASP A 45 7.64 -13.03 8.71
C ASP A 45 8.35 -11.88 8.02
N MET A 46 7.57 -10.90 7.59
CA MET A 46 8.10 -9.70 6.94
C MET A 46 8.36 -8.66 8.03
N VAL A 47 9.64 -8.43 8.31
CA VAL A 47 10.06 -7.40 9.27
C VAL A 47 10.16 -6.07 8.53
N VAL A 48 9.24 -5.16 8.82
CA VAL A 48 9.26 -3.79 8.33
C VAL A 48 9.93 -2.91 9.38
N ALA A 49 11.13 -2.42 9.04
CA ALA A 49 11.84 -1.46 9.88
C ALA A 49 11.28 -0.04 9.68
N PRO A 50 11.17 0.77 10.74
CA PRO A 50 10.66 2.13 10.66
C PRO A 50 11.56 3.03 9.79
N ASP A 51 12.86 2.76 9.76
CA ASP A 51 13.80 3.38 8.83
C ASP A 51 13.44 3.15 7.37
N GLU A 52 12.99 1.94 7.01
CA GLU A 52 12.57 1.64 5.64
C GLU A 52 11.26 2.34 5.28
N VAL A 53 10.31 2.38 6.21
CA VAL A 53 9.06 3.14 6.05
C VAL A 53 9.38 4.62 5.84
N SER A 54 10.24 5.21 6.67
CA SER A 54 10.61 6.63 6.55
C SER A 54 11.30 6.94 5.22
N ARG A 55 12.18 6.05 4.73
CA ARG A 55 12.78 6.17 3.39
C ARG A 55 11.75 6.06 2.28
N ALA A 56 10.88 5.07 2.33
CA ALA A 56 9.83 4.87 1.34
C ALA A 56 8.87 6.06 1.31
N THR A 57 8.42 6.55 2.47
CA THR A 57 7.61 7.75 2.59
C THR A 57 8.33 8.96 2.02
N ARG A 58 9.62 9.17 2.33
CA ARG A 58 10.38 10.31 1.81
C ARG A 58 10.51 10.31 0.28
N LEU A 59 10.55 9.13 -0.35
CA LEU A 59 10.57 8.98 -1.81
C LEU A 59 9.17 9.17 -2.43
N LEU A 60 8.12 8.67 -1.79
CA LEU A 60 6.76 8.73 -2.32
C LEU A 60 6.08 10.07 -2.06
N LEU A 61 6.42 10.77 -0.97
CA LEU A 61 5.84 12.06 -0.59
C LEU A 61 5.89 13.09 -1.73
N PRO A 62 7.04 13.39 -2.37
CA PRO A 62 7.08 14.38 -3.45
C PRO A 62 6.29 13.92 -4.68
N ALA A 63 6.27 12.62 -4.98
CA ALA A 63 5.51 12.07 -6.11
C ALA A 63 3.99 12.20 -5.88
N VAL A 64 3.52 11.85 -4.67
CA VAL A 64 2.12 11.96 -4.26
C VAL A 64 1.71 13.43 -4.19
N ILE A 65 2.51 14.31 -3.58
CA ILE A 65 2.23 15.75 -3.54
C ILE A 65 2.13 16.30 -4.95
N ARG A 66 3.07 15.96 -5.83
CA ARG A 66 3.02 16.38 -7.23
C ARG A 66 1.75 15.89 -7.90
N TYR A 67 1.38 14.63 -7.75
CA TYR A 67 0.18 14.06 -8.38
C TYR A 67 -1.11 14.71 -7.85
N VAL A 68 -1.22 14.86 -6.53
CA VAL A 68 -2.36 15.48 -5.84
C VAL A 68 -2.47 16.98 -6.15
N LEU A 69 -1.37 17.68 -6.38
CA LEU A 69 -1.38 19.10 -6.78
C LEU A 69 -1.64 19.24 -8.30
N PHE A 70 -1.14 18.29 -9.10
CA PHE A 70 -1.31 18.33 -10.55
C PHE A 70 -2.74 17.99 -10.97
N LEU A 71 -3.42 17.08 -10.26
CA LEU A 71 -4.84 16.75 -10.51
C LEU A 71 -5.79 17.95 -10.46
N PRO A 72 -5.82 18.78 -9.40
CA PRO A 72 -6.67 19.96 -9.34
C PRO A 72 -6.20 21.03 -10.32
N CYS A 73 -4.90 21.21 -10.55
CA CYS A 73 -4.42 22.11 -11.60
C CYS A 73 -4.87 21.67 -13.00
N LEU A 74 -4.92 20.37 -13.28
CA LEU A 74 -5.34 19.83 -14.57
C LEU A 74 -6.87 19.88 -14.72
N ALA A 75 -7.61 19.61 -13.65
CA ALA A 75 -9.07 19.80 -13.60
C ALA A 75 -9.45 21.27 -13.78
N LEU A 76 -8.73 22.19 -13.10
CA LEU A 76 -8.93 23.62 -13.21
C LEU A 76 -8.56 24.15 -14.60
N LYS A 77 -7.47 23.66 -15.21
CA LYS A 77 -7.16 23.97 -16.62
C LYS A 77 -8.23 23.48 -17.58
N ARG A 78 -8.80 22.29 -17.36
CA ARG A 78 -9.92 21.78 -18.18
C ARG A 78 -11.20 22.60 -17.97
N LEU A 79 -11.39 23.21 -16.80
CA LEU A 79 -12.53 24.06 -16.50
C LEU A 79 -12.36 25.49 -17.05
N LEU A 80 -11.16 26.08 -16.94
CA LEU A 80 -10.84 27.42 -17.46
C LEU A 80 -10.64 27.42 -18.98
N CYS A 81 -9.98 26.41 -19.54
CA CYS A 81 -9.91 26.21 -20.99
C CYS A 81 -11.08 25.34 -21.46
N ARG A 82 -12.32 25.68 -21.07
CA ARG A 82 -13.47 25.20 -21.83
C ARG A 82 -13.29 25.70 -23.27
N PRO A 83 -13.27 24.81 -24.28
CA PRO A 83 -13.36 25.27 -25.66
C PRO A 83 -14.75 25.92 -25.78
N ASP A 84 -14.74 27.23 -25.97
CA ASP A 84 -15.89 27.99 -26.42
C ASP A 84 -16.30 27.40 -27.78
N LYS A 85 -17.36 26.60 -27.77
CA LYS A 85 -18.05 26.15 -28.98
C LYS A 85 -19.50 25.85 -28.69
#